data_AF-A0A6G9FPD2-F1
#
_entry.id   AF-A0A6G9FPD2-F1
#
_cell.length_a   1.000
_cell.length_b   1.000
_cell.length_c   1.000
_cell.angle_alpha   90.00
_cell.angle_beta   90.00
_cell.angle_gamma   90.00
#
_symmetry.space_group_name_H-M   'P 1'
#
loop_
_entity.id
_entity.type
_entity.pdbx_description
1 polymer ?
#
loop_
_entity_poly.entity_id
_entity_poly.type
_entity_poly.pdbx_seq_one_letter_code
_entity_poly.pdbx_strand_id
1 'polypeptide(L)' 'MRRTVLEKFPAGDPRGSRQAEEYARHRRDEGLAAEVVMDLDSDAFLVVVPQQQSSERDW' A
#
# COMPACT_ATOMS: atom_id res chain seq x y z
N MET A 1 12.77 6.73 -0.63
CA MET A 1 11.36 6.96 -0.25
C MET A 1 10.98 5.94 0.82
N ARG A 2 10.43 6.40 1.94
CA ARG A 2 9.91 5.51 2.99
C ARG A 2 8.45 5.21 2.65
N ARG A 3 8.01 3.98 2.85
CA ARG A 3 6.63 3.55 2.61
C ARG A 3 6.00 3.17 3.94
N THR A 4 4.76 3.58 4.15
CA THR A 4 3.97 3.15 5.31
C THR A 4 2.97 2.11 4.85
N VAL A 5 2.95 0.97 5.52
CA VAL A 5 1.93 -0.07 5.29
C VAL A 5 0.62 0.39 5.94
N LEU A 6 -0.45 0.41 5.15
CA LEU A 6 -1.81 0.69 5.61
C LEU A 6 -2.54 -0.60 6.00
N GLU A 7 -2.37 -1.67 5.23
CA GLU A 7 -3.04 -2.96 5.44
C GLU A 7 -2.25 -4.12 4.81
N LYS A 8 -2.43 -5.33 5.34
CA LYS A 8 -1.80 -6.58 4.87
C LYS A 8 -2.85 -7.64 4.52
N PHE A 9 -2.72 -8.24 3.35
CA PHE A 9 -3.59 -9.30 2.84
C PHE A 9 -2.78 -10.58 2.57
N PRO A 10 -3.15 -11.76 3.09
CA PRO A 10 -2.44 -13.01 2.80
C PRO A 10 -2.47 -13.35 1.31
N ALA A 11 -1.34 -13.72 0.72
CA ALA A 11 -1.27 -14.11 -0.69
C ALA A 11 -1.80 -15.52 -0.95
N GLY A 12 -1.81 -16.38 0.08
CA GLY A 12 -2.39 -17.73 0.02
C GLY A 12 -3.93 -17.79 -0.10
N ASP A 13 -4.63 -16.66 0.04
CA ASP A 13 -6.08 -16.59 -0.24
C ASP A 13 -6.30 -16.48 -1.76
N PRO A 14 -7.20 -17.27 -2.39
CA PRO A 14 -7.51 -17.18 -3.82
C PRO A 14 -7.89 -15.77 -4.32
N ARG A 15 -8.23 -14.86 -3.39
CA ARG A 15 -8.64 -13.49 -3.65
C ARG A 15 -7.72 -12.45 -3.01
N GLY A 16 -6.59 -12.83 -2.42
CA GLY A 16 -5.70 -11.93 -1.69
C GLY A 16 -5.27 -10.70 -2.49
N SER A 17 -4.87 -10.90 -3.76
CA SER A 17 -4.50 -9.81 -4.67
C SER A 17 -5.67 -8.87 -4.96
N ARG A 18 -6.86 -9.42 -5.23
CA ARG A 18 -8.07 -8.63 -5.53
C ARG A 18 -8.49 -7.77 -4.33
N GLN A 19 -8.46 -8.33 -3.12
CA GLN A 19 -8.81 -7.58 -1.90
C GLN A 19 -7.83 -6.41 -1.68
N ALA A 20 -6.53 -6.66 -1.87
CA ALA A 20 -5.51 -5.62 -1.78
C ALA A 20 -5.72 -4.52 -2.84
N GLU A 21 -6.03 -4.88 -4.08
CA GLU A 21 -6.31 -3.93 -5.17
C GLU A 21 -7.58 -3.09 -4.92
N GLU A 22 -8.66 -3.72 -4.46
CA GLU A 22 -9.91 -3.03 -4.13
C GLU A 22 -9.72 -2.03 -2.99
N TYR A 23 -9.00 -2.44 -1.93
CA TYR A 23 -8.66 -1.55 -0.83
C TYR A 23 -7.75 -0.40 -1.30
N ALA A 24 -6.71 -0.69 -2.08
CA ALA A 24 -5.84 0.36 -2.63
C ALA A 24 -6.59 1.31 -3.56
N ARG A 25 -7.57 0.83 -4.34
CA ARG A 25 -8.45 1.70 -5.14
C ARG A 25 -9.28 2.62 -4.24
N HIS A 26 -9.90 2.07 -3.20
CA HIS A 26 -10.68 2.87 -2.26
C HIS A 26 -9.84 3.97 -1.60
N ARG A 27 -8.62 3.66 -1.17
CA ARG A 27 -7.68 4.66 -0.62
C ARG A 27 -7.27 5.72 -1.64
N ARG A 28 -7.13 5.35 -2.92
CA ARG A 28 -6.89 6.32 -4.01
C ARG A 28 -8.10 7.22 -4.26
N ASP A 29 -9.31 6.69 -4.16
CA ASP A 29 -10.55 7.48 -4.26
C ASP A 29 -10.67 8.47 -3.09
N GLU A 30 -10.09 8.15 -1.92
CA GLU A 30 -9.94 9.06 -0.77
C GLU A 30 -8.77 10.04 -0.90
N GLY A 31 -7.99 9.99 -1.99
CA GLY A 31 -6.87 10.89 -2.28
C GLY A 31 -5.51 10.42 -1.76
N LEU A 32 -5.41 9.22 -1.19
CA LEU A 32 -4.12 8.64 -0.78
C LEU A 32 -3.44 7.98 -1.99
N ALA A 33 -2.15 8.21 -2.17
CA ALA A 33 -1.34 7.55 -3.20
C ALA A 33 -1.02 6.08 -2.84
N ALA A 34 -2.06 5.27 -2.62
CA ALA A 34 -1.92 3.88 -2.21
C ALA A 34 -1.49 2.96 -3.37
N GLU A 35 -0.51 2.11 -3.09
CA GLU A 35 0.08 1.12 -3.99
C GLU A 35 -0.05 -0.28 -3.37
N VAL A 36 -0.24 -1.31 -4.19
CA VAL A 36 -0.14 -2.71 -3.76
C VAL A 36 1.27 -3.20 -4.07
N VAL A 37 1.94 -3.79 -3.09
CA VAL A 37 3.24 -4.46 -3.27
C VAL A 37 3.15 -5.88 -2.73
N MET A 38 3.86 -6.81 -3.37
CA MET A 38 3.96 -8.18 -2.87
C MET A 38 5.21 -8.29 -1.98
N ASP A 39 5.01 -8.71 -0.75
CA ASP A 39 6.05 -9.11 0.18
C ASP A 39 6.24 -10.63 0.09
N LEU A 40 7.34 -11.02 -0.53
CA LEU A 40 7.68 -12.42 -0.76
C LEU A 40 8.10 -13.15 0.52
N ASP A 41 8.70 -12.45 1.48
CA ASP A 41 9.20 -13.07 2.72
C ASP A 41 8.05 -13.51 3.62
N SER A 42 6.96 -12.73 3.63
CA SER A 42 5.77 -13.01 4.45
C SER A 42 4.56 -13.50 3.66
N ASP A 43 4.75 -13.84 2.38
CA ASP A 43 3.74 -14.32 1.43
C ASP A 43 2.44 -13.51 1.50
N ALA A 44 2.55 -12.21 1.25
CA ALA A 44 1.44 -11.28 1.42
C ALA A 44 1.45 -10.10 0.44
N PHE A 45 0.27 -9.60 0.14
CA PHE A 45 0.09 -8.31 -0.49
C PHE A 45 -0.01 -7.22 0.58
N LEU A 46 0.80 -6.18 0.46
CA LEU A 46 0.79 -5.02 1.34
C LEU A 46 0.23 -3.83 0.56
N VAL A 47 -0.71 -3.11 1.16
CA VAL A 47 -1.11 -1.80 0.66
C VAL A 47 -0.27 -0.75 1.36
N VAL A 48 0.47 0.03 0.59
CA VAL A 48 1.43 1.01 1.10
C VAL A 48 1.15 2.40 0.54
N VAL A 49 1.48 3.43 1.31
CA VAL A 49 1.54 4.81 0.81
C VAL A 49 2.99 5.31 0.87
N PRO A 50 3.46 6.04 -0.15
CA PRO A 50 4.74 6.72 -0.06
C PRO A 50 4.61 7.81 1.01
N GLN A 51 5.47 7.76 2.03
CA GLN A 51 5.73 8.96 2.81
C GLN A 51 6.47 9.91 1.88
N GLN A 52 5.78 10.95 1.42
CA GLN A 52 6.48 12.15 1.00
C GLN A 52 7.30 12.55 2.22
N GLN A 53 8.62 12.41 2.12
CA GLN A 53 9.49 13.13 3.03
C GLN A 53 9.06 14.57 2.84
N SER A 54 8.41 15.14 3.85
CA SER A 54 8.18 16.57 3.94
C SER A 54 9.55 17.18 3.80
N SER A 55 9.94 17.52 2.58
CA SER A 55 11.00 18.46 2.39
C SER A 55 10.36 19.77 2.82
N GLU A 56 10.46 20.06 4.12
CA GLU A 56 10.58 21.44 4.60
C GLU A 56 11.73 22.05 3.78
N ARG A 57 11.37 22.55 2.61
CA ARG A 57 12.08 23.62 1.92
C ARG A 57 11.21 24.85 2.11
N ASP A 58 11.02 25.22 3.37
CA ASP A 58 10.87 26.62 3.73
C ASP A 58 12.28 27.20 3.66
N TRP A 59 12.62 27.82 2.53
CA TRP A 59 13.62 28.91 2.40
C TRP A 59 13.56 29.47 0.98
#